data_AF-A0A259RL48-F1
#
_entry.id   AF-A0A259RL48-F1
#
_cell.length_a   1.000
_cell.length_b   1.000
_cell.length_c   1.000
_cell.angle_alpha   90.00
_cell.angle_beta   90.00
_cell.angle_gamma   90.00
#
_symmetry.space_group_name_H-M   'P 1'
#
loop_
_entity.id
_entity.type
_entity.pdbx_description
1 polymer ?
#
loop_
_entity_poly.entity_id
_entity_poly.type
_entity_poly.pdbx_seq_one_letter_code
_entity_poly.pdbx_strand_id
1 'polypeptide(L)'
;MSLLSSTANVLGLHDVLVWLSQRPLVMPHLAEPLWLGLLLVPLALFIWRWRARQKILNYADESLQYWALQRASQASTTWAGRLRGRLIPFFWLLFWFSLALTLAGPQVMKAKNEQLATRPPVLFVVDDTAAMSVADVSPNRQSRAIALLELLGQALNTHRLGLMIDNGEAGLLLPPTGDANLFAFYLKQLAHLAHPLAVPHPDRAFDWIAQMPDMRGGVVVWLTSGDANSFQGALGSRELAAAQALNKANVRLIAVTVAGAGGPLLKDGLPLKNAQDQVITSQPAPQRVAELAKLTGGVATQTHTLPKDVAFIRQAVHAVPNRAPDKNSAKAQRSLHELPLMLAWLSLLALAALSLGLKPLNGFVARLLRPNKTKPPIAAFLLVATHGALMSALVAGLSFAPSGAWAADKPNHTAATFMSRSADDAEVAAGNRALKAGSYAEAQVAFSAAKGYAARFGAGLAAFRRADYAFAVDQLQMAVTLAHTPTQKAQAAFNLGDALTLAGRYAEARDAFTYVLSIKPLDETLTAAALTNRGIVQKMLQSFAKNGKNSTRFQGHQAAKYGYFKDPE
;
A
#
# COMPACT_ATOMS: atom_id res chain seq x y z
N MET A 1 -25.33 10.30 -23.76
CA MET A 1 -25.04 9.53 -22.51
C MET A 1 -24.30 10.36 -21.45
N SER A 2 -23.44 11.34 -21.79
CA SER A 2 -22.68 12.14 -20.80
C SER A 2 -23.52 13.06 -19.89
N LEU A 3 -24.61 13.64 -20.41
CA LEU A 3 -25.51 14.50 -19.61
C LEU A 3 -26.29 13.70 -18.55
N LEU A 4 -26.82 12.52 -18.91
CA LEU A 4 -27.55 11.62 -18.01
C LEU A 4 -26.65 11.08 -16.88
N SER A 5 -25.39 10.73 -17.20
CA SER A 5 -24.42 10.31 -16.18
C SER A 5 -24.02 11.45 -15.25
N SER A 6 -23.89 12.67 -15.78
CA SER A 6 -23.59 13.85 -14.96
C SER A 6 -24.74 14.18 -14.00
N THR A 7 -26.00 14.13 -14.46
CA THR A 7 -27.16 14.39 -13.61
C THR A 7 -27.35 13.31 -12.54
N ALA A 8 -27.06 12.05 -12.86
CA ALA A 8 -27.19 10.96 -11.89
C ALA A 8 -26.11 11.01 -10.80
N ASN A 9 -24.87 11.37 -11.15
CA ASN A 9 -23.82 11.60 -10.15
C ASN A 9 -24.20 12.71 -9.16
N VAL A 10 -24.83 13.79 -9.63
CA VAL A 10 -25.32 14.88 -8.76
C VAL A 10 -26.44 14.43 -7.83
N LEU A 11 -27.25 13.46 -8.27
CA LEU A 11 -28.39 12.93 -7.52
C LEU A 11 -28.05 11.67 -6.71
N GLY A 12 -26.78 11.27 -6.63
CA GLY A 12 -26.35 10.01 -6.00
C GLY A 12 -26.51 8.78 -6.90
N LEU A 13 -27.54 8.74 -7.76
CA LEU A 13 -28.04 7.61 -8.57
C LEU A 13 -27.07 6.92 -9.56
N HIS A 14 -25.76 7.12 -9.47
CA HIS A 14 -24.75 6.48 -10.31
C HIS A 14 -24.88 4.96 -10.28
N ASP A 15 -24.90 4.37 -9.09
CA ASP A 15 -24.92 2.93 -8.92
C ASP A 15 -26.21 2.30 -9.47
N VAL A 16 -27.32 3.02 -9.38
CA VAL A 16 -28.61 2.62 -9.95
C VAL A 16 -28.57 2.61 -11.47
N LEU A 17 -27.96 3.62 -12.10
CA LEU A 17 -27.78 3.63 -13.55
C LEU A 17 -26.85 2.51 -14.02
N VAL A 18 -25.78 2.23 -13.29
CA VAL A 18 -24.87 1.13 -13.63
C VAL A 18 -25.59 -0.21 -13.48
N TRP A 19 -26.44 -0.39 -12.47
CA TRP A 19 -27.30 -1.57 -12.35
C TRP A 19 -28.28 -1.72 -13.52
N LEU A 20 -29.02 -0.66 -13.87
CA LEU A 20 -29.98 -0.67 -14.99
C LEU A 20 -29.33 -0.93 -16.36
N SER A 21 -28.03 -0.65 -16.50
CA SER A 21 -27.29 -0.93 -17.74
C SER A 21 -26.75 -2.38 -17.84
N GLN A 22 -26.86 -3.20 -16.79
CA GLN A 22 -26.43 -4.60 -16.80
C GLN A 22 -27.36 -5.48 -17.67
N ARG A 23 -26.77 -6.42 -18.41
CA ARG A 23 -27.45 -7.40 -19.26
C ARG A 23 -26.82 -8.79 -19.01
N PRO A 24 -27.55 -9.79 -18.48
CA PRO A 24 -28.92 -9.72 -17.96
C PRO A 24 -29.01 -8.85 -16.69
N LEU A 25 -30.19 -8.29 -16.43
CA LEU A 25 -30.43 -7.50 -15.22
C LEU A 25 -30.41 -8.43 -14.00
N VAL A 26 -29.50 -8.18 -13.06
CA VAL A 26 -29.40 -8.95 -11.82
C VAL A 26 -30.46 -8.44 -10.83
N MET A 27 -31.27 -9.34 -10.26
CA MET A 27 -32.28 -8.95 -9.28
C MET A 27 -31.62 -8.56 -7.94
N PRO A 28 -32.05 -7.45 -7.31
CA PRO A 28 -31.55 -7.06 -6.00
C PRO A 28 -32.03 -8.01 -4.90
N HIS A 29 -31.15 -8.28 -3.93
CA HIS A 29 -31.53 -8.90 -2.66
C HIS A 29 -31.47 -7.86 -1.54
N LEU A 30 -32.23 -8.08 -0.47
CA LEU A 30 -32.23 -7.19 0.70
C LEU A 30 -31.12 -7.61 1.66
N ALA A 31 -30.32 -6.65 2.13
CA ALA A 31 -29.30 -6.90 3.15
C ALA A 31 -29.94 -7.27 4.49
N GLU A 32 -30.97 -6.53 4.89
CA GLU A 32 -31.61 -6.64 6.19
C GLU A 32 -33.14 -6.64 6.04
N PRO A 33 -33.76 -7.76 5.62
CA PRO A 33 -35.20 -7.80 5.33
C PRO A 33 -36.09 -7.50 6.56
N LEU A 34 -35.54 -7.57 7.77
CA LEU A 34 -36.25 -7.27 9.02
C LEU A 34 -36.77 -5.81 9.08
N TRP A 35 -36.12 -4.87 8.39
CA TRP A 35 -36.59 -3.48 8.33
C TRP A 35 -37.94 -3.30 7.63
N LEU A 36 -38.39 -4.29 6.86
CA LEU A 36 -39.76 -4.30 6.35
C LEU A 36 -40.82 -4.34 7.47
N GLY A 37 -40.45 -4.79 8.68
CA GLY A 37 -41.28 -4.68 9.88
C GLY A 37 -41.65 -3.24 10.25
N LEU A 38 -40.92 -2.23 9.77
CA LEU A 38 -41.26 -0.82 9.95
C LEU A 38 -42.63 -0.47 9.35
N LEU A 39 -43.12 -1.24 8.36
CA LEU A 39 -44.46 -1.10 7.79
C LEU A 39 -45.60 -1.40 8.79
N LEU A 40 -45.30 -2.01 9.94
CA LEU A 40 -46.27 -2.18 11.01
C LEU A 40 -46.64 -0.84 11.66
N VAL A 41 -45.76 0.16 11.65
CA VAL A 41 -46.01 1.49 12.21
C VAL A 41 -47.14 2.21 11.46
N PRO A 42 -47.11 2.40 10.13
CA PRO A 42 -48.24 2.98 9.42
C PRO A 42 -49.48 2.11 9.51
N LEU A 43 -49.36 0.78 9.53
CA LEU A 43 -50.54 -0.07 9.70
C LEU A 43 -51.22 0.16 11.06
N ALA A 44 -50.45 0.22 12.14
CA ALA A 44 -50.95 0.49 13.49
C ALA A 44 -51.57 1.89 13.59
N LEU A 45 -50.93 2.92 13.02
CA LEU A 45 -51.47 4.28 12.98
C LEU A 45 -52.76 4.37 12.14
N PHE A 46 -52.83 3.63 11.04
CA PHE A 46 -54.03 3.54 10.20
C PHE A 46 -55.18 2.89 10.98
N ILE A 47 -54.95 1.75 11.63
CA ILE A 47 -55.94 1.06 12.47
C ILE A 47 -56.38 1.95 13.64
N TRP A 48 -55.43 2.60 14.32
CA TRP A 48 -55.73 3.53 15.41
C TRP A 48 -56.59 4.69 14.95
N ARG A 49 -56.24 5.33 13.83
CA ARG A 49 -57.00 6.44 13.25
C ARG A 49 -58.38 6.00 12.75
N TRP A 50 -58.48 4.79 12.19
CA TRP A 50 -59.76 4.20 11.79
C TRP A 50 -60.65 3.94 13.02
N ARG A 51 -60.12 3.32 14.08
CA ARG A 51 -60.86 3.10 15.34
C ARG A 51 -61.27 4.40 16.02
N ALA A 52 -60.36 5.39 16.09
CA ALA A 52 -60.66 6.71 16.61
C ALA A 52 -61.77 7.39 15.80
N ARG A 53 -61.76 7.25 14.47
CA ARG A 53 -62.82 7.74 13.60
C ARG A 53 -64.15 7.03 13.86
N GLN A 54 -64.16 5.70 14.02
CA GLN A 54 -65.38 4.95 14.36
C GLN A 54 -65.98 5.40 15.70
N LYS A 55 -65.14 5.65 16.71
CA LYS A 55 -65.61 6.20 18.00
C LYS A 55 -66.26 7.58 17.84
N ILE A 56 -65.72 8.43 16.99
CA ILE A 56 -66.30 9.75 16.69
C ILE A 56 -67.62 9.61 15.91
N LEU A 57 -67.69 8.68 14.96
CA LEU A 57 -68.91 8.41 14.20
C LEU A 57 -70.02 7.84 15.11
N ASN A 58 -69.65 7.04 16.10
CA ASN A 58 -70.58 6.44 17.08
C ASN A 58 -70.83 7.34 18.31
N TYR A 59 -70.35 8.59 18.33
CA TYR A 59 -70.52 9.51 19.46
C TYR A 59 -71.93 10.12 19.52
N ALA A 60 -72.65 10.18 18.38
CA ALA A 60 -74.01 10.70 18.30
C ALA A 60 -74.93 9.68 17.62
N ASP A 61 -76.19 9.64 18.06
CA ASP A 61 -77.25 8.84 17.44
C ASP A 61 -77.37 9.17 15.94
N GLU A 62 -77.71 8.16 15.14
CA GLU A 62 -77.71 8.21 13.67
C GLU A 62 -78.48 9.42 13.11
N SER A 63 -79.56 9.83 13.79
CA SER A 63 -80.39 10.99 13.43
C SER A 63 -79.72 12.36 13.67
N LEU A 64 -78.72 12.44 14.55
CA LEU A 64 -78.03 13.67 14.95
C LEU A 64 -76.64 13.82 14.31
N GLN A 65 -76.13 12.78 13.66
CA GLN A 65 -74.79 12.78 13.03
C GLN A 65 -74.62 13.85 11.96
N TYR A 66 -75.67 14.16 11.19
CA TYR A 66 -75.61 15.20 10.14
C TYR A 66 -75.36 16.60 10.71
N TRP A 67 -75.92 16.91 11.89
CA TRP A 67 -75.71 18.18 12.60
C TRP A 67 -74.36 18.23 13.31
N ALA A 68 -73.93 17.13 13.93
CA ALA A 68 -72.64 17.05 14.63
C ALA A 68 -71.42 17.12 13.68
N LEU A 69 -71.55 16.62 12.44
CA LEU A 69 -70.45 16.51 11.47
C LEU A 69 -70.51 17.52 10.31
N GLN A 70 -71.39 18.53 10.39
CA GLN A 70 -71.69 19.46 9.30
C GLN A 70 -70.47 20.26 8.79
N ARG A 71 -69.44 20.47 9.63
CA ARG A 71 -68.15 21.09 9.24
C ARG A 71 -67.21 20.14 8.48
N ALA A 72 -67.33 18.83 8.68
CA ALA A 72 -66.51 17.83 8.00
C ALA A 72 -67.03 17.50 6.59
N SER A 73 -68.34 17.59 6.36
CA SER A 73 -68.96 17.31 5.06
C SER A 73 -68.67 18.39 4.01
N GLN A 74 -68.67 19.68 4.39
CA GLN A 74 -68.42 20.80 3.46
C GLN A 74 -66.97 20.89 2.93
N ALA A 75 -65.98 20.35 3.64
CA ALA A 75 -64.58 20.34 3.18
C ALA A 75 -64.32 19.32 2.04
N SER A 76 -65.25 18.37 1.81
CA SER A 76 -65.06 17.20 0.95
C SER A 76 -65.70 17.30 -0.45
N THR A 77 -66.49 18.35 -0.72
CA THR A 77 -67.26 18.47 -1.96
C THR A 77 -66.47 18.95 -3.17
N THR A 78 -65.36 19.68 -2.95
CA THR A 78 -64.46 20.13 -4.04
C THR A 78 -63.63 18.98 -4.61
N TRP A 79 -63.43 18.98 -5.94
CA TRP A 79 -62.58 17.97 -6.62
C TRP A 79 -61.17 17.91 -6.02
N ALA A 80 -60.59 19.07 -5.67
CA ALA A 80 -59.30 19.20 -5.02
C ALA A 80 -59.26 18.57 -3.61
N GLY A 81 -60.35 18.68 -2.83
CA GLY A 81 -60.49 18.04 -1.52
C GLY A 81 -60.54 16.51 -1.60
N ARG A 82 -61.28 15.97 -2.58
CA ARG A 82 -61.35 14.52 -2.84
C ARG A 82 -60.01 13.95 -3.32
N LEU A 83 -59.33 14.65 -4.23
CA LEU A 83 -58.00 14.26 -4.72
C LEU A 83 -56.97 14.26 -3.57
N ARG A 84 -56.94 15.33 -2.77
CA ARG A 84 -56.10 15.46 -1.58
C ARG A 84 -56.35 14.34 -0.56
N GLY A 85 -57.62 13.99 -0.33
CA GLY A 85 -58.00 12.89 0.57
C GLY A 85 -57.51 11.51 0.12
N ARG A 86 -57.29 11.30 -1.18
CA ARG A 86 -56.70 10.07 -1.74
C ARG A 86 -55.17 10.11 -1.80
N LEU A 87 -54.59 11.26 -2.12
CA LEU A 87 -53.13 11.40 -2.27
C LEU A 87 -52.37 11.42 -0.94
N ILE A 88 -52.93 12.01 0.12
CA ILE A 88 -52.31 12.01 1.45
C ILE A 88 -52.01 10.58 1.97
N PRO A 89 -52.98 9.65 2.05
CA PRO A 89 -52.68 8.30 2.49
C PRO A 89 -51.76 7.55 1.53
N PHE A 90 -51.85 7.82 0.21
CA PHE A 90 -50.95 7.26 -0.79
C PHE A 90 -49.48 7.67 -0.54
N PHE A 91 -49.18 8.96 -0.46
CA PHE A 91 -47.81 9.45 -0.24
C PHE A 91 -47.29 9.10 1.16
N TRP A 92 -48.18 9.00 2.16
CA TRP A 92 -47.79 8.52 3.49
C TRP A 92 -47.39 7.05 3.48
N LEU A 93 -48.16 6.17 2.83
CA LEU A 93 -47.78 4.77 2.66
C LEU A 93 -46.52 4.63 1.81
N LEU A 94 -46.41 5.39 0.72
CA LEU A 94 -45.24 5.40 -0.16
C LEU A 94 -43.98 5.85 0.58
N PHE A 95 -44.08 6.85 1.48
CA PHE A 95 -42.99 7.27 2.34
C PHE A 95 -42.51 6.12 3.24
N TRP A 96 -43.41 5.49 4.00
CA TRP A 96 -43.03 4.41 4.91
C TRP A 96 -42.49 3.19 4.19
N PHE A 97 -43.07 2.84 3.03
CA PHE A 97 -42.58 1.76 2.18
C PHE A 97 -41.18 2.05 1.64
N SER A 98 -40.96 3.25 1.10
CA SER A 98 -39.65 3.64 0.56
C SER A 98 -38.59 3.77 1.66
N LEU A 99 -38.97 4.23 2.85
CA LEU A 99 -38.09 4.29 4.02
C LEU A 99 -37.73 2.88 4.51
N ALA A 100 -38.70 1.99 4.65
CA ALA A 100 -38.47 0.60 5.01
C ALA A 100 -37.57 -0.11 3.98
N LEU A 101 -37.76 0.17 2.69
CA LEU A 101 -36.93 -0.38 1.62
C LEU A 101 -35.51 0.19 1.66
N THR A 102 -35.35 1.49 1.94
CA THR A 102 -34.02 2.10 2.15
C THR A 102 -33.25 1.40 3.25
N LEU A 103 -33.89 1.20 4.40
CA LEU A 103 -33.29 0.56 5.58
C LEU A 103 -33.05 -0.94 5.36
N ALA A 104 -33.92 -1.62 4.62
CA ALA A 104 -33.70 -3.01 4.24
C ALA A 104 -32.50 -3.20 3.30
N GLY A 105 -31.98 -2.11 2.71
CA GLY A 105 -30.75 -2.07 1.95
C GLY A 105 -30.79 -2.96 0.71
N PRO A 106 -31.55 -2.60 -0.35
CA PRO A 106 -31.52 -3.34 -1.61
C PRO A 106 -30.11 -3.25 -2.19
N GLN A 107 -29.56 -4.39 -2.56
CA GLN A 107 -28.20 -4.48 -3.06
C GLN A 107 -28.09 -5.55 -4.16
N VAL A 108 -27.15 -5.33 -5.08
CA VAL A 108 -26.84 -6.27 -6.16
C VAL A 108 -25.38 -6.67 -6.09
N MET A 109 -25.06 -7.88 -6.51
CA MET A 109 -23.67 -8.30 -6.68
C MET A 109 -23.00 -7.39 -7.72
N LYS A 110 -21.85 -6.78 -7.42
CA LYS A 110 -21.03 -6.17 -8.49
C LYS A 110 -20.62 -7.29 -9.44
N ALA A 111 -20.80 -7.05 -10.74
CA ALA A 111 -20.35 -7.98 -11.76
C ALA A 111 -18.86 -8.29 -11.50
N LYS A 112 -18.55 -9.55 -11.19
CA LYS A 112 -17.18 -9.99 -10.99
C LYS A 112 -16.49 -9.81 -12.33
N ASN A 113 -15.55 -8.88 -12.42
CA ASN A 113 -14.68 -8.85 -13.57
C ASN A 113 -13.66 -9.98 -13.35
N GLU A 114 -14.11 -11.23 -13.58
CA GLU A 114 -13.38 -12.46 -13.23
C GLU A 114 -11.97 -12.46 -13.81
N GLN A 115 -11.81 -11.84 -14.98
CA GLN A 115 -10.50 -11.62 -15.61
C GLN A 115 -9.59 -10.72 -14.76
N LEU A 116 -10.08 -9.61 -14.22
CA LEU A 116 -9.30 -8.74 -13.31
C LEU A 116 -9.06 -9.37 -11.94
N ALA A 117 -9.96 -10.22 -11.46
CA ALA A 117 -9.82 -10.92 -10.19
C ALA A 117 -8.80 -12.07 -10.25
N THR A 118 -8.69 -12.73 -11.41
CA THR A 118 -7.73 -13.83 -11.64
C THR A 118 -6.38 -13.33 -12.12
N ARG A 119 -6.30 -12.15 -12.77
CA ARG A 119 -5.00 -11.58 -13.13
C ARG A 119 -4.20 -11.13 -11.90
N PRO A 120 -2.86 -11.26 -11.93
CA PRO A 120 -2.02 -10.79 -10.85
C PRO A 120 -2.17 -9.26 -10.72
N PRO A 121 -2.44 -8.71 -9.53
CA PRO A 121 -2.39 -7.28 -9.28
C PRO A 121 -0.95 -6.80 -9.43
N VAL A 122 -0.83 -5.57 -9.91
CA VAL A 122 0.43 -4.88 -10.14
C VAL A 122 0.48 -3.68 -9.22
N LEU A 123 1.45 -3.65 -8.33
CA LEU A 123 1.71 -2.50 -7.46
C LEU A 123 3.00 -1.82 -7.92
N PHE A 124 2.87 -0.57 -8.34
CA PHE A 124 4.03 0.27 -8.67
C PHE A 124 4.61 0.83 -7.38
N VAL A 125 5.91 0.59 -7.15
CA VAL A 125 6.69 1.22 -6.08
C VAL A 125 7.63 2.21 -6.73
N VAL A 126 7.51 3.49 -6.39
CA VAL A 126 8.26 4.56 -7.03
C VAL A 126 9.16 5.24 -6.01
N ASP A 127 10.46 5.24 -6.27
CA ASP A 127 11.42 6.09 -5.57
C ASP A 127 11.05 7.56 -5.82
N ASP A 128 10.84 8.30 -4.74
CA ASP A 128 10.46 9.71 -4.72
C ASP A 128 11.48 10.56 -3.94
N THR A 129 12.72 10.06 -3.79
CA THR A 129 13.80 10.79 -3.13
C THR A 129 14.47 11.81 -4.05
N ALA A 130 15.30 12.69 -3.48
CA ALA A 130 16.10 13.65 -4.23
C ALA A 130 17.03 12.99 -5.27
N ALA A 131 17.36 11.70 -5.16
CA ALA A 131 18.14 10.98 -6.18
C ALA A 131 17.40 10.89 -7.54
N MET A 132 16.07 11.06 -7.56
CA MET A 132 15.26 11.07 -8.79
C MET A 132 15.24 12.44 -9.50
N SER A 133 15.77 13.48 -8.87
CA SER A 133 15.93 14.81 -9.49
C SER A 133 17.07 14.88 -10.51
N VAL A 134 17.99 13.90 -10.49
CA VAL A 134 19.19 13.88 -11.32
C VAL A 134 18.81 13.86 -12.80
N ALA A 135 19.50 14.66 -13.60
CA ALA A 135 19.24 14.85 -15.03
C ALA A 135 20.19 14.02 -15.93
N ASP A 136 20.56 12.82 -15.51
CA ASP A 136 21.37 11.88 -16.31
C ASP A 136 20.51 11.02 -17.26
N VAL A 137 19.18 11.10 -17.12
CA VAL A 137 18.18 10.60 -18.05
C VAL A 137 17.24 11.74 -18.39
N SER A 138 16.98 11.99 -19.67
CA SER A 138 16.16 13.12 -20.11
C SER A 138 14.66 12.92 -19.78
N PRO A 139 13.95 13.96 -19.30
CA PRO A 139 14.47 15.25 -18.81
C PRO A 139 15.18 15.16 -17.45
N ASN A 140 14.61 14.38 -16.54
CA ASN A 140 15.21 13.89 -15.30
C ASN A 140 14.60 12.51 -14.97
N ARG A 141 15.18 11.78 -14.01
CA ARG A 141 14.75 10.43 -13.66
C ARG A 141 13.28 10.37 -13.21
N GLN A 142 12.82 11.37 -12.46
CA GLN A 142 11.43 11.48 -12.00
C GLN A 142 10.44 11.65 -13.16
N SER A 143 10.66 12.63 -14.03
CA SER A 143 9.80 12.87 -15.20
C SER A 143 9.78 11.64 -16.10
N ARG A 144 10.92 10.94 -16.21
CA ARG A 144 11.02 9.67 -16.91
C ARG A 144 10.17 8.58 -16.27
N ALA A 145 10.20 8.44 -14.95
CA ALA A 145 9.39 7.46 -14.21
C ALA A 145 7.88 7.76 -14.34
N ILE A 146 7.47 9.03 -14.23
CA ILE A 146 6.07 9.44 -14.39
C ILE A 146 5.56 9.12 -15.80
N ALA A 147 6.31 9.49 -16.84
CA ALA A 147 5.93 9.18 -18.22
C ALA A 147 5.83 7.66 -18.47
N LEU A 148 6.72 6.88 -17.85
CA LEU A 148 6.66 5.41 -17.91
C LEU A 148 5.40 4.87 -17.22
N LEU A 149 5.04 5.38 -16.04
CA LEU A 149 3.82 4.99 -15.31
C LEU A 149 2.54 5.32 -16.08
N GLU A 150 2.49 6.47 -16.77
CA GLU A 150 1.35 6.86 -17.60
C GLU A 150 1.10 5.84 -18.73
N LEU A 151 2.17 5.44 -19.43
CA LEU A 151 2.10 4.44 -20.49
C LEU A 151 1.78 3.05 -19.95
N LEU A 152 2.31 2.67 -18.78
CA LEU A 152 2.03 1.40 -18.14
C LEU A 152 0.59 1.30 -17.62
N GLY A 153 0.03 2.40 -17.11
CA GLY A 153 -1.37 2.46 -16.70
C GLY A 153 -2.32 2.10 -17.84
N GLN A 154 -1.99 2.52 -19.06
CA GLN A 154 -2.74 2.16 -20.27
C GLN A 154 -2.43 0.71 -20.71
N ALA A 155 -1.16 0.34 -20.76
CA ALA A 155 -0.71 -0.97 -21.25
C ALA A 155 -1.13 -2.15 -20.35
N LEU A 156 -1.35 -1.89 -19.05
CA LEU A 156 -1.72 -2.89 -18.04
C LEU A 156 -3.15 -2.69 -17.51
N ASN A 157 -4.02 -1.95 -18.21
CA ASN A 157 -5.40 -1.64 -17.81
C ASN A 157 -6.30 -2.85 -17.52
N THR A 158 -5.88 -4.05 -17.92
CA THR A 158 -6.52 -5.34 -17.61
C THR A 158 -6.17 -5.90 -16.22
N HIS A 159 -5.21 -5.30 -15.49
CA HIS A 159 -4.79 -5.72 -14.17
C HIS A 159 -5.33 -4.73 -13.12
N ARG A 160 -5.41 -5.18 -11.87
CA ARG A 160 -5.61 -4.27 -10.74
C ARG A 160 -4.31 -3.51 -10.50
N LEU A 161 -4.32 -2.19 -10.67
CA LEU A 161 -3.15 -1.34 -10.54
C LEU A 161 -3.17 -0.63 -9.19
N GLY A 162 -2.04 -0.64 -8.49
CA GLY A 162 -1.82 0.13 -7.27
C GLY A 162 -0.58 1.01 -7.41
N LEU A 163 -0.47 2.01 -6.53
CA LEU A 163 0.66 2.94 -6.50
C LEU A 163 1.14 3.13 -5.07
N MET A 164 2.45 3.06 -4.87
CA MET A 164 3.15 3.22 -3.63
C MET A 164 4.42 4.04 -3.88
N ILE A 165 4.79 4.88 -2.91
CA ILE A 165 5.98 5.71 -2.96
C ILE A 165 6.98 5.30 -1.89
N ASP A 166 8.25 5.51 -2.18
CA ASP A 166 9.36 5.42 -1.25
C ASP A 166 10.11 6.75 -1.26
N ASN A 167 9.97 7.52 -0.18
CA ASN A 167 10.65 8.81 0.00
C ASN A 167 11.59 8.77 1.22
N GLY A 168 12.13 7.59 1.53
CA GLY A 168 12.78 7.27 2.80
C GLY A 168 11.82 6.65 3.83
N GLU A 169 10.52 6.78 3.58
CA GLU A 169 9.46 5.99 4.18
C GLU A 169 8.59 5.38 3.09
N ALA A 170 7.90 4.30 3.43
CA ALA A 170 6.99 3.59 2.56
C ALA A 170 5.57 4.15 2.68
N GLY A 171 4.98 4.64 1.57
CA GLY A 171 3.63 5.23 1.56
C GLY A 171 2.73 4.63 0.49
N LEU A 172 1.68 3.90 0.88
CA LEU A 172 0.67 3.37 -0.06
C LEU A 172 -0.30 4.49 -0.46
N LEU A 173 -0.25 4.92 -1.72
CA LEU A 173 -1.14 5.95 -2.27
C LEU A 173 -2.45 5.36 -2.78
N LEU A 174 -2.35 4.25 -3.51
CA LEU A 174 -3.47 3.59 -4.15
C LEU A 174 -3.36 2.07 -3.96
N PRO A 175 -4.23 1.45 -3.15
CA PRO A 175 -4.36 0.00 -3.13
C PRO A 175 -4.71 -0.55 -4.52
N PRO A 176 -4.28 -1.78 -4.88
CA PRO A 176 -4.56 -2.34 -6.20
C PRO A 176 -6.05 -2.33 -6.56
N THR A 177 -6.41 -1.55 -7.58
CA THR A 177 -7.81 -1.36 -8.02
C THR A 177 -7.95 -1.58 -9.52
N GLY A 178 -9.14 -2.02 -9.95
CA GLY A 178 -9.49 -2.09 -11.37
C GLY A 178 -9.97 -0.76 -11.95
N ASP A 179 -9.99 0.32 -11.16
CA ASP A 179 -10.43 1.64 -11.60
C ASP A 179 -9.27 2.44 -12.20
N ALA A 180 -9.24 2.50 -13.53
CA ALA A 180 -8.23 3.25 -14.28
C ALA A 180 -8.26 4.77 -13.99
N ASN A 181 -9.42 5.33 -13.62
CA ASN A 181 -9.52 6.76 -13.33
C ASN A 181 -8.85 7.11 -12.00
N LEU A 182 -8.98 6.25 -10.99
CA LEU A 182 -8.28 6.43 -9.71
C LEU A 182 -6.77 6.36 -9.90
N PHE A 183 -6.27 5.40 -10.69
CA PHE A 183 -4.85 5.33 -11.02
C PHE A 183 -4.34 6.62 -11.66
N ALA A 184 -5.03 7.11 -12.70
CA ALA A 184 -4.68 8.36 -13.37
C ALA A 184 -4.76 9.59 -12.44
N PHE A 185 -5.69 9.61 -11.49
CA PHE A 185 -5.82 10.67 -10.50
C PHE A 185 -4.62 10.72 -9.54
N TYR A 186 -4.24 9.59 -8.94
CA TYR A 186 -3.10 9.52 -8.02
C TYR A 186 -1.77 9.73 -8.73
N LEU A 187 -1.63 9.28 -9.98
CA LEU A 187 -0.42 9.52 -10.76
C LEU A 187 -0.17 11.02 -11.00
N LYS A 188 -1.23 11.82 -11.22
CA LYS A 188 -1.10 13.28 -11.30
C LYS A 188 -0.64 13.92 -9.99
N GLN A 189 -1.02 13.35 -8.85
CA GLN A 189 -0.57 13.85 -7.54
C GLN A 189 0.92 13.57 -7.30
N LEU A 190 1.43 12.44 -7.79
CA LEU A 190 2.84 12.05 -7.67
C LEU A 190 3.78 13.14 -8.22
N ALA A 191 3.41 13.80 -9.31
CA ALA A 191 4.20 14.87 -9.92
C ALA A 191 4.37 16.13 -9.04
N HIS A 192 3.59 16.26 -7.97
CA HIS A 192 3.56 17.43 -7.09
C HIS A 192 4.10 17.14 -5.68
N LEU A 193 4.54 15.90 -5.41
CA LEU A 193 5.11 15.56 -4.11
C LEU A 193 6.48 16.21 -3.92
N ALA A 194 6.82 16.51 -2.67
CA ALA A 194 8.14 17.03 -2.32
C ALA A 194 9.16 15.90 -2.27
N HIS A 195 10.31 16.06 -2.92
CA HIS A 195 11.38 15.06 -2.96
C HIS A 195 12.37 15.29 -1.81
N PRO A 196 12.30 14.54 -0.71
CA PRO A 196 13.21 14.74 0.41
C PRO A 196 14.64 14.34 0.03
N LEU A 197 15.61 15.04 0.63
CA LEU A 197 16.99 14.58 0.66
C LEU A 197 17.10 13.42 1.67
N ALA A 198 16.77 12.22 1.20
CA ALA A 198 16.77 10.99 1.97
C ALA A 198 17.37 9.84 1.15
N VAL A 199 17.87 8.82 1.85
CA VAL A 199 18.24 7.55 1.23
C VAL A 199 16.97 6.74 0.99
N PRO A 200 16.72 6.21 -0.22
CA PRO A 200 15.59 5.33 -0.48
C PRO A 200 15.59 4.10 0.45
N HIS A 201 14.41 3.71 0.92
CA HIS A 201 14.18 2.57 1.81
C HIS A 201 13.16 1.58 1.20
N PRO A 202 13.51 0.92 0.07
CA PRO A 202 12.60 -0.01 -0.61
C PRO A 202 12.31 -1.24 0.26
N ASP A 203 13.16 -1.56 1.23
CA ASP A 203 12.96 -2.61 2.23
C ASP A 203 11.62 -2.46 2.95
N ARG A 204 11.29 -1.23 3.39
CA ARG A 204 10.02 -0.96 4.10
C ARG A 204 8.81 -1.16 3.21
N ALA A 205 8.92 -0.76 1.93
CA ALA A 205 7.84 -0.96 0.96
C ALA A 205 7.62 -2.45 0.70
N PHE A 206 8.70 -3.19 0.45
CA PHE A 206 8.65 -4.62 0.18
C PHE A 206 8.13 -5.42 1.38
N ASP A 207 8.54 -5.09 2.59
CA ASP A 207 8.03 -5.72 3.82
C ASP A 207 6.53 -5.48 4.02
N TRP A 208 6.05 -4.26 3.76
CA TRP A 208 4.63 -3.96 3.82
C TRP A 208 3.86 -4.75 2.76
N ILE A 209 4.36 -4.79 1.53
CA ILE A 209 3.73 -5.50 0.41
C ILE A 209 3.68 -7.01 0.66
N ALA A 210 4.73 -7.60 1.22
CA ALA A 210 4.79 -9.02 1.55
C ALA A 210 3.68 -9.43 2.55
N GLN A 211 3.21 -8.49 3.36
CA GLN A 211 2.14 -8.69 4.33
C GLN A 211 0.74 -8.41 3.76
N MET A 212 0.63 -7.78 2.58
CA MET A 212 -0.66 -7.48 1.96
C MET A 212 -1.30 -8.75 1.36
N PRO A 213 -2.46 -9.23 1.86
CA PRO A 213 -3.11 -10.42 1.30
C PRO A 213 -3.47 -10.27 -0.17
N ASP A 214 -3.89 -9.07 -0.56
CA ASP A 214 -4.22 -8.70 -1.95
C ASP A 214 -3.03 -8.87 -2.89
N MET A 215 -1.78 -8.80 -2.40
CA MET A 215 -0.57 -8.89 -3.22
C MET A 215 -0.02 -10.30 -3.40
N ARG A 216 -0.49 -11.32 -2.67
CA ARG A 216 -0.02 -12.72 -2.80
C ARG A 216 -0.17 -13.31 -4.20
N GLY A 217 0.91 -13.70 -4.87
CA GLY A 217 0.85 -14.13 -6.28
C GLY A 217 0.74 -12.95 -7.26
N GLY A 218 1.19 -11.76 -6.84
CA GLY A 218 1.12 -10.52 -7.60
C GLY A 218 2.49 -10.05 -8.08
N VAL A 219 2.55 -8.82 -8.56
CA VAL A 219 3.76 -8.22 -9.12
C VAL A 219 4.03 -6.86 -8.51
N VAL A 220 5.27 -6.64 -8.09
CA VAL A 220 5.77 -5.31 -7.75
C VAL A 220 6.57 -4.80 -8.94
N VAL A 221 6.21 -3.64 -9.47
CA VAL A 221 7.02 -2.93 -10.46
C VAL A 221 7.72 -1.79 -9.73
N TRP A 222 9.01 -1.95 -9.50
CA TRP A 222 9.82 -0.99 -8.73
C TRP A 222 10.60 -0.07 -9.68
N LEU A 223 10.28 1.22 -9.65
CA LEU A 223 10.98 2.27 -10.40
C LEU A 223 11.88 3.02 -9.41
N THR A 224 13.20 2.90 -9.58
CA THR A 224 14.16 3.48 -8.62
C THR A 224 15.35 4.11 -9.28
N SER A 225 15.94 5.11 -8.63
CA SER A 225 17.28 5.60 -8.97
C SER A 225 18.36 4.52 -8.80
N GLY A 226 18.10 3.53 -7.94
CA GLY A 226 19.06 2.51 -7.55
C GLY A 226 20.28 3.11 -6.86
N ASP A 227 20.12 4.14 -6.03
CA ASP A 227 21.24 4.81 -5.38
C ASP A 227 22.09 3.84 -4.54
N ALA A 228 23.40 3.85 -4.78
CA ALA A 228 24.36 2.95 -4.14
C ALA A 228 24.32 3.04 -2.60
N ASN A 229 23.93 4.19 -2.05
CA ASN A 229 23.86 4.39 -0.60
C ASN A 229 22.73 3.56 0.05
N SER A 230 21.68 3.19 -0.68
CA SER A 230 20.63 2.31 -0.17
C SER A 230 21.12 0.87 0.03
N PHE A 231 22.15 0.46 -0.72
CA PHE A 231 22.66 -0.92 -0.71
C PHE A 231 23.85 -1.17 0.22
N GLN A 232 24.27 -0.17 1.00
CA GLN A 232 25.46 -0.26 1.84
C GLN A 232 25.15 -0.79 3.24
N GLY A 233 26.05 -1.64 3.75
CA GLY A 233 26.02 -2.05 5.16
C GLY A 233 24.70 -2.69 5.57
N ALA A 234 24.17 -2.28 6.72
CA ALA A 234 22.94 -2.84 7.27
C ALA A 234 21.71 -2.61 6.37
N LEU A 235 21.68 -1.53 5.59
CA LEU A 235 20.56 -1.22 4.69
C LEU A 235 20.48 -2.24 3.55
N GLY A 236 21.59 -2.49 2.88
CA GLY A 236 21.65 -3.51 1.82
C GLY A 236 21.26 -4.90 2.31
N SER A 237 21.55 -5.25 3.57
CA SER A 237 21.10 -6.53 4.15
C SER A 237 19.58 -6.58 4.37
N ARG A 238 18.96 -5.46 4.81
CA ARG A 238 17.51 -5.36 4.98
C ARG A 238 16.77 -5.47 3.67
N GLU A 239 17.27 -4.84 2.61
CA GLU A 239 16.64 -4.90 1.29
C GLU A 239 16.60 -6.33 0.72
N LEU A 240 17.65 -7.13 0.96
CA LEU A 240 17.66 -8.54 0.57
C LEU A 240 16.65 -9.36 1.36
N ALA A 241 16.54 -9.09 2.67
CA ALA A 241 15.57 -9.76 3.52
C ALA A 241 14.14 -9.43 3.06
N ALA A 242 13.88 -8.17 2.71
CA ALA A 242 12.59 -7.73 2.20
C ALA A 242 12.28 -8.31 0.81
N ALA A 243 13.25 -8.39 -0.09
CA ALA A 243 13.10 -9.11 -1.36
C ALA A 243 12.82 -10.62 -1.12
N GLN A 244 13.47 -11.24 -0.14
CA GLN A 244 13.17 -12.62 0.23
C GLN A 244 11.75 -12.75 0.84
N ALA A 245 11.26 -11.74 1.56
CA ALA A 245 9.90 -11.70 2.06
C ALA A 245 8.87 -11.62 0.92
N LEU A 246 9.13 -10.83 -0.13
CA LEU A 246 8.32 -10.84 -1.35
C LEU A 246 8.29 -12.22 -2.00
N ASN A 247 9.45 -12.88 -2.14
CA ASN A 247 9.54 -14.23 -2.69
C ASN A 247 8.69 -15.22 -1.88
N LYS A 248 8.80 -15.19 -0.54
CA LYS A 248 7.99 -16.02 0.37
C LYS A 248 6.48 -15.76 0.23
N ALA A 249 6.09 -14.52 -0.09
CA ALA A 249 4.70 -14.13 -0.37
C ALA A 249 4.26 -14.43 -1.81
N ASN A 250 5.11 -15.09 -2.62
CA ASN A 250 4.91 -15.34 -4.05
C ASN A 250 4.66 -14.05 -4.84
N VAL A 251 5.37 -12.98 -4.50
CA VAL A 251 5.32 -11.69 -5.19
C VAL A 251 6.58 -11.51 -6.00
N ARG A 252 6.44 -11.35 -7.32
CA ARG A 252 7.59 -11.15 -8.22
C ARG A 252 7.95 -9.67 -8.31
N LEU A 253 9.23 -9.35 -8.22
CA LEU A 253 9.77 -8.00 -8.36
C LEU A 253 10.28 -7.77 -9.80
N ILE A 254 9.65 -6.83 -10.49
CA ILE A 254 10.12 -6.29 -11.77
C ILE A 254 10.76 -4.94 -11.48
N ALA A 255 12.08 -4.88 -11.52
CA ALA A 255 12.82 -3.67 -11.16
C ALA A 255 13.29 -2.90 -12.40
N VAL A 256 13.18 -1.58 -12.34
CA VAL A 256 13.68 -0.67 -13.36
C VAL A 256 14.58 0.35 -12.69
N THR A 257 15.86 0.29 -12.99
CA THR A 257 16.81 1.35 -12.61
C THR A 257 16.63 2.52 -13.56
N VAL A 258 15.92 3.54 -13.11
CA VAL A 258 15.67 4.79 -13.84
C VAL A 258 16.85 5.73 -13.61
N ALA A 259 18.03 5.33 -14.07
CA ALA A 259 19.23 6.13 -13.95
C ALA A 259 20.21 5.85 -15.10
N GLY A 260 21.05 6.83 -15.42
CA GLY A 260 22.15 6.73 -16.36
C GLY A 260 23.47 6.49 -15.62
N ALA A 261 24.47 7.34 -15.85
CA ALA A 261 25.78 7.23 -15.22
C ALA A 261 25.85 7.76 -13.77
N GLY A 262 24.80 8.43 -13.27
CA GLY A 262 24.87 9.20 -12.04
C GLY A 262 25.05 10.70 -12.27
N GLY A 263 24.93 11.48 -11.21
CA GLY A 263 25.03 12.93 -11.30
C GLY A 263 24.70 13.66 -9.99
N PRO A 264 24.85 14.99 -9.96
CA PRO A 264 24.51 15.80 -8.80
C PRO A 264 23.00 15.77 -8.53
N LEU A 265 22.62 15.71 -7.25
CA LEU A 265 21.24 15.91 -6.86
C LEU A 265 20.86 17.37 -7.14
N LEU A 266 19.67 17.59 -7.68
CA LEU A 266 19.20 18.91 -8.08
C LEU A 266 18.00 19.34 -7.24
N LYS A 267 17.96 20.62 -6.86
CA LYS A 267 16.79 21.28 -6.29
C LYS A 267 16.58 22.59 -7.04
N ASP A 268 15.39 22.78 -7.60
CA ASP A 268 15.07 23.95 -8.44
C ASP A 268 16.09 24.17 -9.58
N GLY A 269 16.62 23.09 -10.13
CA GLY A 269 17.64 23.09 -11.19
C GLY A 269 19.08 23.35 -10.73
N LEU A 270 19.32 23.58 -9.42
CA LEU A 270 20.64 23.84 -8.86
C LEU A 270 21.21 22.62 -8.13
N PRO A 271 22.53 22.34 -8.22
CA PRO A 271 23.16 21.28 -7.46
C PRO A 271 23.01 21.49 -5.95
N LEU A 272 22.55 20.45 -5.26
CA LEU A 272 22.53 20.40 -3.80
C LEU A 272 23.94 20.26 -3.26
N LYS A 273 24.24 21.02 -2.20
CA LYS A 273 25.52 20.98 -1.50
C LYS A 273 25.33 20.60 -0.04
N ASN A 274 26.31 19.92 0.53
CA ASN A 274 26.36 19.62 1.96
C ASN A 274 26.83 20.84 2.78
N ALA A 275 26.91 20.68 4.11
CA ALA A 275 27.37 21.73 5.02
C ALA A 275 28.83 22.18 4.76
N GLN A 276 29.60 21.41 4.01
CA GLN A 276 31.00 21.67 3.62
C GLN A 276 31.11 22.27 2.20
N ASP A 277 30.00 22.76 1.62
CA ASP A 277 29.90 23.30 0.25
C ASP A 277 30.29 22.30 -0.86
N GLN A 278 30.29 21.00 -0.56
CA GLN A 278 30.56 19.95 -1.55
C GLN A 278 29.25 19.47 -2.17
N VAL A 279 29.27 19.28 -3.49
CA VAL A 279 28.10 18.81 -4.25
C VAL A 279 27.76 17.37 -3.87
N ILE A 280 26.48 17.15 -3.56
CA ILE A 280 25.95 15.81 -3.27
C ILE A 280 25.62 15.12 -4.58
N THR A 281 26.13 13.90 -4.78
CA THR A 281 25.96 13.13 -6.02
C THR A 281 25.31 11.78 -5.76
N SER A 282 24.46 11.36 -6.70
CA SER A 282 23.84 10.04 -6.72
C SER A 282 24.64 9.11 -7.63
N GLN A 283 24.98 7.93 -7.12
CA GLN A 283 25.68 6.89 -7.85
C GLN A 283 24.76 5.68 -8.03
N PRO A 284 24.29 5.37 -9.25
CA PRO A 284 23.43 4.21 -9.48
C PRO A 284 24.16 2.87 -9.33
N ALA A 285 23.50 1.88 -8.72
CA ALA A 285 23.97 0.52 -8.52
C ALA A 285 22.99 -0.51 -9.17
N PRO A 286 22.83 -0.52 -10.51
CA PRO A 286 21.86 -1.38 -11.20
C PRO A 286 22.08 -2.87 -10.94
N GLN A 287 23.32 -3.29 -10.67
CA GLN A 287 23.65 -4.68 -10.33
C GLN A 287 22.99 -5.12 -9.01
N ARG A 288 22.88 -4.22 -8.04
CA ARG A 288 22.23 -4.48 -6.74
C ARG A 288 20.70 -4.55 -6.89
N VAL A 289 20.14 -3.65 -7.68
CA VAL A 289 18.71 -3.68 -8.05
C VAL A 289 18.37 -5.01 -8.75
N ALA A 290 19.21 -5.47 -9.69
CA ALA A 290 19.02 -6.73 -10.38
C ALA A 290 19.12 -7.95 -9.46
N GLU A 291 20.01 -7.89 -8.46
CA GLU A 291 20.13 -8.93 -7.44
C GLU A 291 18.84 -9.10 -6.63
N LEU A 292 18.21 -7.99 -6.19
CA LEU A 292 16.92 -8.04 -5.49
C LEU A 292 15.81 -8.64 -6.36
N ALA A 293 15.73 -8.25 -7.63
CA ALA A 293 14.74 -8.80 -8.54
C ALA A 293 14.92 -10.32 -8.73
N LYS A 294 16.17 -10.78 -8.88
CA LYS A 294 16.51 -12.20 -9.03
C LYS A 294 16.08 -13.05 -7.82
N LEU A 295 16.23 -12.53 -6.61
CA LEU A 295 15.79 -13.22 -5.38
C LEU A 295 14.29 -13.55 -5.37
N THR A 296 13.47 -12.79 -6.09
CA THR A 296 12.01 -13.01 -6.20
C THR A 296 11.60 -13.88 -7.39
N GLY A 297 12.55 -14.38 -8.18
CA GLY A 297 12.28 -14.97 -9.49
C GLY A 297 11.75 -13.95 -10.51
N GLY A 298 11.99 -12.67 -10.25
CA GLY A 298 11.63 -11.55 -11.10
C GLY A 298 12.76 -11.16 -12.05
N VAL A 299 12.66 -9.96 -12.63
CA VAL A 299 13.59 -9.46 -13.64
C VAL A 299 13.91 -8.00 -13.41
N ALA A 300 15.08 -7.54 -13.88
CA ALA A 300 15.47 -6.15 -13.81
C ALA A 300 15.99 -5.64 -15.14
N THR A 301 15.81 -4.34 -15.37
CA THR A 301 16.43 -3.62 -16.50
C THR A 301 16.89 -2.24 -16.04
N GLN A 302 17.87 -1.68 -16.76
CA GLN A 302 18.11 -0.24 -16.73
C GLN A 302 17.19 0.44 -17.75
N THR A 303 16.79 1.68 -17.49
CA THR A 303 15.91 2.43 -18.40
C THR A 303 16.58 2.65 -19.77
N HIS A 304 15.81 2.48 -20.85
CA HIS A 304 16.27 2.64 -22.23
C HIS A 304 15.47 3.71 -22.97
N THR A 305 14.44 3.30 -23.70
CA THR A 305 13.45 4.17 -24.36
C THR A 305 12.08 3.78 -23.81
N LEU A 306 11.18 4.73 -23.61
CA LEU A 306 9.85 4.46 -23.04
C LEU A 306 9.13 3.26 -23.69
N PRO A 307 9.09 3.09 -25.03
CA PRO A 307 8.44 1.92 -25.63
C PRO A 307 9.11 0.58 -25.28
N LYS A 308 10.45 0.55 -25.18
CA LYS A 308 11.20 -0.66 -24.77
C LYS A 308 10.96 -0.98 -23.30
N ASP A 309 10.98 0.04 -22.44
CA ASP A 309 10.75 -0.10 -21.00
C ASP A 309 9.32 -0.63 -20.74
N VAL A 310 8.31 -0.06 -21.43
CA VAL A 310 6.92 -0.54 -21.38
C VAL A 310 6.81 -1.98 -21.88
N ALA A 311 7.44 -2.31 -23.00
CA ALA A 311 7.40 -3.66 -23.56
C ALA A 311 8.02 -4.70 -22.61
N PHE A 312 9.18 -4.38 -22.02
CA PHE A 312 9.85 -5.23 -21.04
C PHE A 312 8.97 -5.50 -19.83
N ILE A 313 8.42 -4.45 -19.20
CA ILE A 313 7.58 -4.59 -18.01
C ILE A 313 6.30 -5.35 -18.34
N ARG A 314 5.64 -5.01 -19.46
CA ARG A 314 4.41 -5.69 -19.89
C ARG A 314 4.65 -7.18 -20.12
N GLN A 315 5.74 -7.54 -20.80
CA GLN A 315 6.11 -8.94 -21.02
C GLN A 315 6.37 -9.67 -19.70
N ALA A 316 7.11 -9.05 -18.79
CA ALA A 316 7.42 -9.63 -17.48
C ALA A 316 6.17 -9.80 -16.59
N VAL A 317 5.22 -8.85 -16.63
CA VAL A 317 3.93 -8.96 -15.94
C VAL A 317 3.10 -10.11 -16.52
N HIS A 318 3.02 -10.23 -17.85
CA HIS A 318 2.26 -11.31 -18.50
C HIS A 318 2.88 -12.70 -18.33
N ALA A 319 4.18 -12.79 -18.03
CA ALA A 319 4.83 -14.05 -17.69
C ALA A 319 4.46 -14.56 -16.27
N VAL A 320 3.74 -13.77 -15.47
CA VAL A 320 3.24 -14.20 -14.17
C VAL A 320 1.91 -14.94 -14.36
N PRO A 321 1.80 -16.19 -13.85
CA PRO A 321 0.57 -16.96 -13.98
C PRO A 321 -0.64 -16.26 -13.34
N ASN A 322 -1.81 -16.46 -13.94
CA ASN A 322 -3.06 -16.04 -13.32
C ASN A 322 -3.29 -16.79 -12.00
N ARG A 323 -3.88 -16.08 -11.04
CA ARG A 323 -4.29 -16.61 -9.74
C ARG A 323 -5.52 -17.50 -9.90
N ALA A 324 -5.62 -18.48 -9.00
CA ALA A 324 -6.85 -19.22 -8.83
C ALA A 324 -8.00 -18.25 -8.52
N PRO A 325 -9.21 -18.46 -9.07
CA PRO A 325 -10.36 -17.64 -8.74
C PRO A 325 -10.59 -17.69 -7.23
N ASP A 326 -10.41 -16.56 -6.56
CA ASP A 326 -10.76 -16.48 -5.16
C ASP A 326 -12.29 -16.65 -5.04
N LYS A 327 -12.69 -17.72 -4.34
CA LYS A 327 -14.09 -18.03 -4.03
C LYS A 327 -14.60 -17.17 -2.87
N ASN A 328 -13.69 -16.58 -2.10
CA ASN A 328 -13.94 -15.86 -0.86
C ASN A 328 -13.63 -14.35 -0.92
N SER A 329 -12.95 -13.86 -1.97
CA SER A 329 -12.72 -12.43 -2.20
C SER A 329 -14.07 -11.73 -2.13
N ALA A 330 -14.22 -10.89 -1.10
CA ALA A 330 -15.50 -10.42 -0.59
C ALA A 330 -16.48 -10.09 -1.72
N LYS A 331 -17.69 -10.64 -1.61
CA LYS A 331 -18.85 -10.33 -2.47
C LYS A 331 -19.05 -8.81 -2.45
N ALA A 332 -18.37 -8.09 -3.34
CA ALA A 332 -18.47 -6.64 -3.38
C ALA A 332 -19.88 -6.31 -3.82
N GLN A 333 -20.69 -5.85 -2.89
CA GLN A 333 -22.08 -5.51 -3.12
C GLN A 333 -22.16 -4.05 -3.56
N ARG A 334 -23.04 -3.77 -4.51
CA ARG A 334 -23.44 -2.43 -4.88
C ARG A 334 -24.77 -2.15 -4.18
N SER A 335 -24.79 -1.11 -3.36
CA SER A 335 -26.02 -0.70 -2.68
C SER A 335 -26.89 0.11 -3.63
N LEU A 336 -28.20 -0.09 -3.57
CA LEU A 336 -29.22 0.61 -4.37
C LEU A 336 -30.18 1.41 -3.48
N HIS A 337 -29.79 1.66 -2.22
CA HIS A 337 -30.63 2.35 -1.21
C HIS A 337 -30.94 3.82 -1.57
N GLU A 338 -30.16 4.44 -2.46
CA GLU A 338 -30.33 5.84 -2.87
C GLU A 338 -31.65 6.09 -3.60
N LEU A 339 -32.11 5.13 -4.43
CA LEU A 339 -33.39 5.24 -5.15
C LEU A 339 -34.60 5.25 -4.21
N PRO A 340 -34.78 4.26 -3.31
CA PRO A 340 -35.87 4.31 -2.34
C PRO A 340 -35.73 5.48 -1.36
N LEU A 341 -34.50 5.92 -1.03
CA LEU A 341 -34.31 7.09 -0.17
C LEU A 341 -34.83 8.36 -0.85
N MET A 342 -34.49 8.57 -2.13
CA MET A 342 -35.01 9.70 -2.90
C MET A 342 -36.54 9.66 -2.99
N LEU A 343 -37.12 8.48 -3.21
CA LEU A 343 -38.58 8.30 -3.25
C LEU A 343 -39.24 8.60 -1.91
N ALA A 344 -38.60 8.25 -0.78
CA ALA A 344 -39.06 8.61 0.55
C ALA A 344 -39.08 10.13 0.73
N TRP A 345 -38.00 10.83 0.40
CA TRP A 345 -37.93 12.29 0.48
C TRP A 345 -38.99 12.98 -0.38
N LEU A 346 -39.15 12.56 -1.64
CA LEU A 346 -40.17 13.11 -2.53
C LEU A 346 -41.59 12.88 -2.00
N SER A 347 -41.84 11.71 -1.41
CA SER A 347 -43.13 11.38 -0.80
C SER A 347 -43.41 12.24 0.44
N LEU A 348 -42.38 12.50 1.26
CA LEU A 348 -42.48 13.37 2.43
C LEU A 348 -42.76 14.83 2.02
N LEU A 349 -42.07 15.34 1.00
CA LEU A 349 -42.31 16.67 0.45
C LEU A 349 -43.71 16.82 -0.14
N ALA A 350 -44.18 15.81 -0.88
CA ALA A 350 -45.54 15.77 -1.41
C ALA A 350 -46.57 15.76 -0.28
N LEU A 351 -46.33 14.98 0.78
CA LEU A 351 -47.17 14.95 1.97
C LEU A 351 -47.22 16.31 2.68
N ALA A 352 -46.07 16.99 2.82
CA ALA A 352 -46.00 18.33 3.39
C ALA A 352 -46.78 19.36 2.54
N ALA A 353 -46.57 19.37 1.22
CA ALA A 353 -47.29 20.26 0.30
C ALA A 353 -48.81 20.02 0.31
N LEU A 354 -49.23 18.76 0.33
CA LEU A 354 -50.64 18.38 0.41
C LEU A 354 -51.23 18.68 1.80
N SER A 355 -50.51 18.49 2.89
CA SER A 355 -51.03 18.69 4.26
C SER A 355 -51.11 20.17 4.67
N LEU A 356 -50.16 20.99 4.26
CA LEU A 356 -50.17 22.45 4.47
C LEU A 356 -51.14 23.16 3.50
N GLY A 357 -51.53 22.48 2.41
CA GLY A 357 -52.17 23.10 1.25
C GLY A 357 -51.18 24.06 0.57
N LEU A 358 -51.24 24.27 -0.74
CA LEU A 358 -50.28 25.15 -1.44
C LEU A 358 -50.40 26.66 -1.06
N LYS A 359 -51.22 27.02 -0.07
CA LYS A 359 -51.47 28.40 0.38
C LYS A 359 -50.24 29.12 0.99
N PRO A 360 -49.35 28.49 1.80
CA PRO A 360 -48.17 29.17 2.33
C PRO A 360 -47.02 29.22 1.32
N LEU A 361 -46.98 28.37 0.29
CA LEU A 361 -45.92 28.40 -0.73
C LEU A 361 -46.04 29.63 -1.64
N ASN A 362 -47.25 30.06 -2.01
CA ASN A 362 -47.43 31.31 -2.77
C ASN A 362 -47.02 32.56 -1.98
N GLY A 363 -47.10 32.54 -0.64
CA GLY A 363 -46.69 33.66 0.21
C GLY A 363 -45.22 33.62 0.61
N PHE A 364 -44.67 32.43 0.92
CA PHE A 364 -43.31 32.25 1.43
C PHE A 364 -42.27 32.26 0.31
N VAL A 365 -42.58 31.66 -0.86
CA VAL A 365 -41.71 31.71 -2.05
C VAL A 365 -41.69 33.12 -2.64
N ALA A 366 -42.84 33.82 -2.65
CA ALA A 366 -42.90 35.25 -3.03
C ALA A 366 -42.15 36.18 -2.05
N ARG A 367 -41.96 35.76 -0.79
CA ARG A 367 -41.17 36.49 0.23
C ARG A 367 -39.68 36.17 0.15
N LEU A 368 -39.31 34.97 -0.31
CA LEU A 368 -37.93 34.55 -0.56
C LEU A 368 -37.36 35.12 -1.88
N LEU A 369 -38.21 35.33 -2.89
CA LEU A 369 -37.84 35.88 -4.20
C LEU A 369 -37.98 37.40 -4.32
N ARG A 370 -38.38 38.12 -3.25
CA ARG A 370 -38.24 39.58 -3.21
C ARG A 370 -36.79 39.92 -2.85
N PRO A 371 -36.00 40.52 -3.75
CA PRO A 371 -34.63 40.88 -3.45
C PRO A 371 -34.65 42.07 -2.47
N ASN A 372 -34.53 41.81 -1.17
CA ASN A 372 -34.27 42.88 -0.22
C ASN A 372 -32.76 43.06 -0.08
N LYS A 373 -32.24 44.18 -0.58
CA LYS A 373 -30.80 44.46 -0.77
C LYS A 373 -29.96 44.60 0.52
N THR A 374 -30.44 44.23 1.70
CA THR A 374 -29.73 44.58 2.95
C THR A 374 -29.55 43.49 4.01
N LYS A 375 -30.08 42.26 3.90
CA LYS A 375 -29.72 41.16 4.84
C LYS A 375 -29.78 39.77 4.17
N PRO A 376 -28.76 38.89 4.31
CA PRO A 376 -28.82 37.53 3.79
C PRO A 376 -29.81 36.66 4.59
N PRO A 377 -30.41 35.61 3.99
CA PRO A 377 -31.45 34.80 4.62
C PRO A 377 -30.85 33.81 5.64
N ILE A 378 -30.83 34.20 6.91
CA ILE A 378 -30.35 33.43 8.07
C ILE A 378 -31.12 32.09 8.26
N ALA A 379 -32.34 31.99 7.73
CA ALA A 379 -33.20 30.81 7.88
C ALA A 379 -32.75 29.58 7.07
N ALA A 380 -32.04 29.77 5.95
CA ALA A 380 -31.50 28.66 5.15
C ALA A 380 -30.26 28.02 5.82
N PHE A 381 -29.51 28.80 6.60
CA PHE A 381 -28.34 28.33 7.35
C PHE A 381 -28.70 27.51 8.59
N LEU A 382 -29.79 27.85 9.29
CA LEU A 382 -30.25 27.12 10.48
C LEU A 382 -30.76 25.70 10.17
N LEU A 383 -31.30 25.46 8.98
CA LEU A 383 -31.83 24.16 8.57
C LEU A 383 -30.72 23.18 8.13
N VAL A 384 -29.62 23.70 7.57
CA VAL A 384 -28.40 22.92 7.24
C VAL A 384 -27.57 22.64 8.49
N ALA A 385 -27.46 23.59 9.43
CA ALA A 385 -26.69 23.41 10.67
C ALA A 385 -27.31 22.38 11.63
N THR A 386 -28.63 22.30 11.68
CA THR A 386 -29.36 21.31 12.49
C THR A 386 -29.28 19.89 11.90
N HIS A 387 -29.14 19.75 10.57
CA HIS A 387 -28.89 18.47 9.91
C HIS A 387 -27.47 17.93 10.13
N GLY A 388 -26.45 18.80 10.16
CA GLY A 388 -25.06 18.40 10.42
C GLY A 388 -24.84 17.89 11.85
N ALA A 389 -25.45 18.53 12.85
CA ALA A 389 -25.29 18.15 14.25
C ALA A 389 -25.97 16.81 14.60
N LEU A 390 -27.14 16.52 14.01
CA LEU A 390 -27.89 15.29 14.30
C LEU A 390 -27.23 14.04 13.67
N MET A 391 -26.63 14.18 12.48
CA MET A 391 -25.91 13.09 11.81
C MET A 391 -24.56 12.78 12.49
N SER A 392 -23.90 13.80 13.07
CA SER A 392 -22.64 13.63 13.79
C SER A 392 -22.83 12.86 15.11
N ALA A 393 -23.95 13.08 15.81
CA ALA A 393 -24.28 12.38 17.05
C ALA A 393 -24.66 10.90 16.82
N LEU A 394 -25.24 10.56 15.66
CA LEU A 394 -25.65 9.18 15.35
C LEU A 394 -24.47 8.27 14.96
N VAL A 395 -23.43 8.85 14.33
CA VAL A 395 -22.20 8.12 13.95
C VAL A 395 -21.27 7.90 15.16
N ALA A 396 -21.23 8.84 16.11
CA ALA A 396 -20.41 8.71 17.32
C ALA A 396 -20.96 7.65 18.31
N GLY A 397 -22.28 7.41 18.32
CA GLY A 397 -22.92 6.48 19.26
C GLY A 397 -22.76 4.99 18.94
N LEU A 398 -22.30 4.63 17.74
CA LEU A 398 -22.17 3.23 17.29
C LEU A 398 -20.73 2.67 17.32
N SER A 399 -19.75 3.46 17.81
CA SER A 399 -18.33 3.09 17.76
C SER A 399 -17.69 2.70 19.11
N PHE A 400 -18.47 2.58 20.19
CA PHE A 400 -17.95 2.17 21.50
C PHE A 400 -18.49 0.80 21.94
N ALA A 401 -17.88 -0.26 21.39
CA ALA A 401 -17.89 -1.58 22.00
C ALA A 401 -16.47 -1.87 22.53
N PRO A 402 -16.24 -1.92 23.85
CA PRO A 402 -14.94 -2.29 24.39
C PRO A 402 -14.78 -3.81 24.31
N SER A 403 -14.05 -4.30 23.31
CA SER A 403 -13.53 -5.67 23.31
C SER A 403 -12.36 -5.75 24.30
N GLY A 404 -12.64 -6.23 25.51
CA GLY A 404 -11.63 -6.53 26.52
C GLY A 404 -10.77 -7.72 26.09
N ALA A 405 -9.52 -7.43 25.72
CA ALA A 405 -8.47 -8.41 25.50
C ALA A 405 -7.34 -8.16 26.50
N TRP A 406 -7.34 -8.86 27.65
CA TRP A 406 -6.16 -9.01 28.51
C TRP A 406 -6.17 -10.39 29.15
N ALA A 407 -5.64 -11.37 28.43
CA ALA A 407 -5.04 -12.56 29.01
C ALA A 407 -3.68 -12.75 28.32
N ALA A 408 -2.71 -11.95 28.72
CA ALA A 408 -1.32 -12.11 28.32
C ALA A 408 -0.66 -13.07 29.31
N ASP A 409 -0.59 -14.34 28.91
CA ASP A 409 0.27 -15.33 29.55
C ASP A 409 1.71 -14.83 29.55
N LYS A 410 2.38 -14.92 30.70
CA LYS A 410 3.79 -14.56 30.82
C LYS A 410 4.62 -15.56 30.01
N PRO A 411 5.45 -15.13 29.04
CA PRO A 411 6.23 -16.06 28.24
C PRO A 411 7.29 -16.74 29.11
N ASN A 412 7.27 -18.08 29.11
CA ASN A 412 8.32 -18.90 29.72
C ASN A 412 9.66 -18.62 29.01
N HIS A 413 10.53 -17.84 29.66
CA HIS A 413 11.81 -17.39 29.11
C HIS A 413 12.76 -18.53 28.71
N THR A 414 12.66 -19.70 29.34
CA THR A 414 13.46 -20.88 28.99
C THR A 414 13.03 -21.50 27.66
N ALA A 415 11.73 -21.71 27.46
CA ALA A 415 11.19 -22.21 26.19
C ALA A 415 11.49 -21.25 25.03
N ALA A 416 11.37 -19.94 25.25
CA ALA A 416 11.75 -18.92 24.27
C ALA A 416 13.27 -18.94 23.94
N THR A 417 14.12 -19.26 24.92
CA THR A 417 15.58 -19.35 24.71
C THR A 417 15.98 -20.62 23.94
N PHE A 418 15.36 -21.77 24.21
CA PHE A 418 15.60 -23.00 23.45
C PHE A 418 15.06 -22.89 22.01
N MET A 419 13.85 -22.34 21.84
CA MET A 419 13.28 -22.11 20.52
C MET A 419 14.12 -21.14 19.70
N SER A 420 14.63 -20.05 20.30
CA SER A 420 15.50 -19.10 19.60
C SER A 420 16.85 -19.71 19.19
N ARG A 421 17.49 -20.55 20.02
CA ARG A 421 18.70 -21.28 19.60
C ARG A 421 18.44 -22.25 18.45
N SER A 422 17.34 -23.00 18.51
CA SER A 422 16.98 -23.91 17.42
C SER A 422 16.68 -23.17 16.11
N ALA A 423 16.11 -21.96 16.21
CA ALA A 423 15.88 -21.09 15.06
C ALA A 423 17.19 -20.52 14.50
N ASP A 424 18.10 -20.06 15.37
CA ASP A 424 19.44 -19.60 14.97
C ASP A 424 20.22 -20.70 14.22
N ASP A 425 20.21 -21.94 14.74
CA ASP A 425 20.89 -23.08 14.12
C ASP A 425 20.29 -23.45 12.75
N ALA A 426 18.95 -23.37 12.61
CA ALA A 426 18.26 -23.62 11.36
C ALA A 426 18.61 -22.58 10.28
N GLU A 427 18.66 -21.31 10.65
CA GLU A 427 19.05 -20.21 9.76
C GLU A 427 20.54 -20.28 9.38
N VAL A 428 21.43 -20.64 10.31
CA VAL A 428 22.85 -20.93 10.00
C VAL A 428 22.97 -22.09 9.02
N ALA A 429 22.21 -23.18 9.21
CA ALA A 429 22.20 -24.31 8.28
C ALA A 429 21.65 -23.93 6.89
N ALA A 430 20.61 -23.09 6.83
CA ALA A 430 20.09 -22.54 5.58
C ALA A 430 21.14 -21.67 4.87
N GLY A 431 21.80 -20.76 5.60
CA GLY A 431 22.88 -19.92 5.09
C GLY A 431 24.04 -20.72 4.54
N ASN A 432 24.47 -21.77 5.26
CA ASN A 432 25.51 -22.67 4.79
C ASN A 432 25.12 -23.40 3.50
N ARG A 433 23.86 -23.87 3.37
CA ARG A 433 23.38 -24.50 2.13
C ARG A 433 23.40 -23.52 0.95
N ALA A 434 22.89 -22.31 1.16
CA ALA A 434 22.88 -21.27 0.14
C ALA A 434 24.30 -20.84 -0.28
N LEU A 435 25.23 -20.73 0.68
CA LEU A 435 26.63 -20.41 0.41
C LEU A 435 27.29 -21.49 -0.44
N LYS A 436 27.05 -22.78 -0.12
CA LYS A 436 27.54 -23.92 -0.91
C LYS A 436 26.95 -23.95 -2.32
N ALA A 437 25.71 -23.48 -2.49
CA ALA A 437 25.05 -23.37 -3.79
C ALA A 437 25.49 -22.15 -4.62
N GLY A 438 26.35 -21.26 -4.07
CA GLY A 438 26.72 -20.00 -4.71
C GLY A 438 25.62 -18.93 -4.65
N SER A 439 24.51 -19.19 -3.94
CA SER A 439 23.42 -18.24 -3.69
C SER A 439 23.79 -17.28 -2.55
N TYR A 440 24.79 -16.42 -2.78
CA TYR A 440 25.35 -15.57 -1.72
C TYR A 440 24.34 -14.57 -1.13
N ALA A 441 23.40 -14.07 -1.91
CA ALA A 441 22.35 -13.18 -1.43
C ALA A 441 21.42 -13.89 -0.42
N GLU A 442 20.95 -15.09 -0.76
CA GLU A 442 20.15 -15.93 0.13
C GLU A 442 20.95 -16.34 1.37
N ALA A 443 22.23 -16.66 1.19
CA ALA A 443 23.13 -17.00 2.30
C ALA A 443 23.24 -15.85 3.29
N GLN A 444 23.46 -14.63 2.80
CA GLN A 444 23.53 -13.44 3.64
C GLN A 444 22.22 -13.18 4.39
N VAL A 445 21.06 -13.36 3.75
CA VAL A 445 19.75 -13.20 4.41
C VAL A 445 19.60 -14.20 5.56
N ALA A 446 19.85 -15.48 5.31
CA ALA A 446 19.74 -16.53 6.32
C ALA A 446 20.72 -16.30 7.49
N PHE A 447 21.99 -16.00 7.20
CA PHE A 447 22.96 -15.70 8.25
C PHE A 447 22.63 -14.43 9.04
N SER A 448 22.06 -13.41 8.39
CA SER A 448 21.67 -12.16 9.08
C SER A 448 20.47 -12.35 10.01
N ALA A 449 19.65 -13.38 9.79
CA ALA A 449 18.54 -13.75 10.66
C ALA A 449 18.99 -14.47 11.95
N ALA A 450 20.21 -15.02 11.97
CA ALA A 450 20.76 -15.76 13.10
C ALA A 450 21.73 -14.95 13.97
N LYS A 451 21.96 -15.42 15.20
CA LYS A 451 22.96 -14.87 16.12
C LYS A 451 24.20 -15.75 16.24
N GLY A 452 25.26 -15.19 16.85
CA GLY A 452 26.49 -15.92 17.19
C GLY A 452 27.59 -15.88 16.11
N TYR A 453 28.71 -16.53 16.43
CA TYR A 453 29.92 -16.52 15.59
C TYR A 453 29.66 -17.02 14.16
N ALA A 454 29.03 -18.20 14.02
CA ALA A 454 28.81 -18.83 12.71
C ALA A 454 27.95 -17.95 11.80
N ALA A 455 26.92 -17.31 12.35
CA ALA A 455 26.06 -16.38 11.65
C ALA A 455 26.84 -15.15 11.15
N ARG A 456 27.57 -14.46 12.04
CA ARG A 456 28.36 -13.26 11.65
C ARG A 456 29.48 -13.59 10.66
N PHE A 457 30.18 -14.70 10.87
CA PHE A 457 31.22 -15.14 9.97
C PHE A 457 30.65 -15.49 8.58
N GLY A 458 29.56 -16.27 8.53
CA GLY A 458 28.89 -16.64 7.28
C GLY A 458 28.30 -15.45 6.52
N ALA A 459 27.65 -14.52 7.23
CA ALA A 459 27.13 -13.28 6.63
C ALA A 459 28.27 -12.44 6.02
N GLY A 460 29.41 -12.34 6.71
CA GLY A 460 30.59 -11.64 6.22
C GLY A 460 31.17 -12.27 4.95
N LEU A 461 31.28 -13.60 4.91
CA LEU A 461 31.75 -14.32 3.72
C LEU A 461 30.80 -14.16 2.53
N ALA A 462 29.48 -14.29 2.76
CA ALA A 462 28.47 -14.12 1.72
C ALA A 462 28.51 -12.70 1.13
N ALA A 463 28.61 -11.68 2.00
CA ALA A 463 28.72 -10.28 1.59
C ALA A 463 30.01 -10.00 0.81
N PHE A 464 31.13 -10.56 1.24
CA PHE A 464 32.40 -10.46 0.53
C PHE A 464 32.29 -11.00 -0.90
N ARG A 465 31.62 -12.13 -1.10
CA ARG A 465 31.41 -12.73 -2.44
C ARG A 465 30.46 -11.90 -3.31
N ARG A 466 29.60 -11.08 -2.70
CA ARG A 466 28.75 -10.09 -3.38
C ARG A 466 29.43 -8.73 -3.62
N ALA A 467 30.71 -8.61 -3.27
CA ALA A 467 31.48 -7.36 -3.27
C ALA A 467 30.91 -6.25 -2.36
N ASP A 468 30.09 -6.63 -1.37
CA ASP A 468 29.61 -5.71 -0.33
C ASP A 468 30.63 -5.67 0.82
N TYR A 469 31.79 -5.08 0.53
CA TYR A 469 32.93 -5.11 1.44
C TYR A 469 32.68 -4.33 2.74
N ALA A 470 31.86 -3.28 2.70
CA ALA A 470 31.48 -2.54 3.88
C ALA A 470 30.72 -3.44 4.88
N PHE A 471 29.67 -4.13 4.41
CA PHE A 471 28.94 -5.06 5.28
C PHE A 471 29.80 -6.27 5.69
N ALA A 472 30.66 -6.76 4.78
CA ALA A 472 31.57 -7.85 5.10
C ALA A 472 32.52 -7.49 6.25
N VAL A 473 33.10 -6.29 6.23
CA VAL A 473 33.96 -5.78 7.31
C VAL A 473 33.18 -5.74 8.64
N ASP A 474 31.98 -5.17 8.65
CA ASP A 474 31.18 -5.06 9.88
C ASP A 474 30.86 -6.44 10.48
N GLN A 475 30.40 -7.38 9.65
CA GLN A 475 30.05 -8.72 10.12
C GLN A 475 31.28 -9.52 10.56
N LEU A 476 32.41 -9.42 9.85
CA LEU A 476 33.65 -10.13 10.21
C LEU A 476 34.30 -9.54 11.47
N GLN A 477 34.20 -8.22 11.67
CA GLN A 477 34.62 -7.59 12.93
C GLN A 477 33.81 -8.14 14.11
N MET A 478 32.48 -8.25 13.97
CA MET A 478 31.64 -8.88 14.99
C MET A 478 32.00 -10.36 15.18
N ALA A 479 32.33 -11.09 14.10
CA ALA A 479 32.75 -12.48 14.19
C ALA A 479 34.07 -12.64 14.97
N VAL A 480 35.04 -11.73 14.81
CA VAL A 480 36.28 -11.73 15.63
C VAL A 480 35.94 -11.58 17.11
N THR A 481 35.02 -10.68 17.46
CA THR A 481 34.58 -10.45 18.85
C THR A 481 33.84 -11.64 19.44
N LEU A 482 33.02 -12.33 18.65
CA LEU A 482 32.20 -13.46 19.10
C LEU A 482 32.95 -14.80 19.08
N ALA A 483 34.13 -14.88 18.48
CA ALA A 483 34.90 -16.11 18.34
C ALA A 483 35.38 -16.64 19.71
N HIS A 484 35.13 -17.92 19.96
CA HIS A 484 35.46 -18.59 21.22
C HIS A 484 36.80 -19.33 21.19
N THR A 485 37.27 -19.73 20.01
CA THR A 485 38.52 -20.49 19.84
C THR A 485 39.59 -19.67 19.11
N PRO A 486 40.89 -19.96 19.34
CA PRO A 486 41.99 -19.34 18.58
C PRO A 486 41.80 -19.47 17.06
N THR A 487 41.39 -20.65 16.59
CA THR A 487 41.11 -20.90 15.16
C THR A 487 40.00 -19.99 14.63
N GLN A 488 38.89 -19.87 15.35
CA GLN A 488 37.78 -18.99 14.94
C GLN A 488 38.21 -17.53 14.87
N LYS A 489 38.98 -17.06 15.87
CA LYS A 489 39.54 -15.69 15.90
C LYS A 489 40.46 -15.45 14.71
N ALA A 490 41.37 -16.38 14.44
CA ALA A 490 42.32 -16.27 13.35
C ALA A 490 41.62 -16.27 11.99
N GLN A 491 40.65 -17.16 11.77
CA GLN A 491 39.88 -17.20 10.53
C GLN A 491 39.06 -15.93 10.31
N ALA A 492 38.34 -15.46 11.34
CA ALA A 492 37.56 -14.23 11.24
C ALA A 492 38.44 -13.00 10.99
N ALA A 493 39.57 -12.88 11.70
CA ALA A 493 40.49 -11.76 11.53
C ALA A 493 41.21 -11.78 10.16
N PHE A 494 41.51 -12.97 9.64
CA PHE A 494 42.09 -13.12 8.31
C PHE A 494 41.12 -12.65 7.23
N ASN A 495 39.87 -13.14 7.26
CA ASN A 495 38.85 -12.73 6.31
C ASN A 495 38.49 -11.24 6.46
N LEU A 496 38.51 -10.71 7.69
CA LEU A 496 38.37 -9.27 7.95
C LEU A 496 39.49 -8.48 7.25
N GLY A 497 40.74 -8.94 7.33
CA GLY A 497 41.87 -8.34 6.62
C GLY A 497 41.67 -8.32 5.10
N ASP A 498 41.16 -9.42 4.53
CA ASP A 498 40.83 -9.49 3.10
C ASP A 498 39.72 -8.48 2.74
N ALA A 499 38.65 -8.41 3.54
CA ALA A 499 37.53 -7.49 3.33
C ALA A 499 37.96 -6.02 3.44
N LEU A 500 38.76 -5.69 4.45
CA LEU A 500 39.34 -4.34 4.64
C LEU A 500 40.24 -3.96 3.46
N THR A 501 40.98 -4.92 2.91
CA THR A 501 41.84 -4.68 1.76
C THR A 501 41.03 -4.30 0.52
N LEU A 502 39.96 -5.04 0.24
CA LEU A 502 39.07 -4.75 -0.90
C LEU A 502 38.20 -3.50 -0.68
N ALA A 503 37.94 -3.14 0.58
CA ALA A 503 37.34 -1.86 0.93
C ALA A 503 38.33 -0.67 0.84
N GLY A 504 39.61 -0.90 0.50
CA GLY A 504 40.64 0.14 0.42
C GLY A 504 41.17 0.62 1.77
N ARG A 505 40.79 -0.03 2.88
CA ARG A 505 41.20 0.29 4.26
C ARG A 505 42.52 -0.38 4.61
N TYR A 506 43.58 -0.05 3.86
CA TYR A 506 44.86 -0.80 3.90
C TYR A 506 45.56 -0.79 5.26
N ALA A 507 45.50 0.33 6.00
CA ALA A 507 46.12 0.41 7.33
C ALA A 507 45.48 -0.62 8.29
N GLU A 508 44.15 -0.65 8.31
CA GLU A 508 43.37 -1.57 9.14
C GLU A 508 43.51 -3.02 8.68
N ALA A 509 43.58 -3.26 7.37
CA ALA A 509 43.82 -4.58 6.82
C ALA A 509 45.18 -5.16 7.28
N ARG A 510 46.24 -4.34 7.28
CA ARG A 510 47.56 -4.75 7.79
C ARG A 510 47.50 -5.12 9.27
N ASP A 511 46.77 -4.34 10.06
CA ASP A 511 46.61 -4.57 11.49
C ASP A 511 45.82 -5.86 11.74
N ALA A 512 44.77 -6.13 10.97
CA ALA A 512 44.02 -7.38 11.01
C ALA A 512 44.92 -8.60 10.71
N PHE A 513 45.74 -8.59 9.66
CA PHE A 513 46.68 -9.69 9.39
C PHE A 513 47.77 -9.82 10.45
N THR A 514 48.20 -8.71 11.06
CA THR A 514 49.15 -8.74 12.18
C THR A 514 48.53 -9.39 13.40
N TYR A 515 47.25 -9.12 13.67
CA TYR A 515 46.49 -9.79 14.73
C TYR A 515 46.35 -11.30 14.47
N VAL A 516 46.12 -11.74 13.23
CA VAL A 516 46.13 -13.18 12.89
C VAL A 516 47.43 -13.84 13.35
N LEU A 517 48.57 -13.22 13.08
CA LEU A 517 49.90 -13.77 13.38
C LEU A 517 50.23 -13.81 14.88
N SER A 518 49.54 -13.02 15.71
CA SER A 518 49.74 -13.02 17.17
C SER A 518 48.95 -14.11 17.89
N ILE A 519 47.93 -14.70 17.25
CA ILE A 519 47.11 -15.76 17.83
C ILE A 519 47.92 -17.07 17.91
N LYS A 520 47.80 -17.82 19.02
CA LYS A 520 48.43 -19.13 19.24
C LYS A 520 47.46 -20.13 19.92
N PRO A 521 47.48 -21.43 19.56
CA PRO A 521 48.17 -22.01 18.41
C PRO A 521 47.52 -21.55 17.09
N LEU A 522 48.30 -21.51 16.01
CA LEU A 522 47.86 -21.05 14.69
C LEU A 522 48.35 -22.03 13.63
N ASP A 523 47.48 -22.33 12.66
CA ASP A 523 47.80 -23.17 11.50
C ASP A 523 48.95 -22.55 10.68
N GLU A 524 49.97 -23.34 10.36
CA GLU A 524 51.13 -22.92 9.56
C GLU A 524 50.70 -22.35 8.19
N THR A 525 49.67 -22.94 7.60
CA THR A 525 49.17 -22.53 6.29
C THR A 525 48.49 -21.16 6.38
N LEU A 526 47.69 -20.92 7.44
CA LEU A 526 47.08 -19.61 7.70
C LEU A 526 48.14 -18.57 8.07
N THR A 527 49.21 -18.98 8.76
CA THR A 527 50.37 -18.14 9.09
C THR A 527 51.07 -17.63 7.81
N ALA A 528 51.36 -18.54 6.86
CA ALA A 528 51.99 -18.19 5.59
C ALA A 528 51.10 -17.25 4.75
N ALA A 529 49.79 -17.52 4.71
CA ALA A 529 48.82 -16.67 4.02
C ALA A 529 48.76 -15.26 4.65
N ALA A 530 48.70 -15.16 5.98
CA ALA A 530 48.63 -13.88 6.69
C ALA A 530 49.92 -13.06 6.51
N LEU A 531 51.09 -13.69 6.55
CA LEU A 531 52.37 -13.04 6.24
C LEU A 531 52.38 -12.46 4.83
N THR A 532 51.91 -13.24 3.85
CA THR A 532 51.85 -12.85 2.44
C THR A 532 50.91 -11.67 2.23
N ASN A 533 49.65 -11.79 2.68
CA ASN A 533 48.64 -10.74 2.51
C ASN A 533 49.04 -9.45 3.26
N ARG A 534 49.60 -9.54 4.46
CA ARG A 534 50.16 -8.38 5.18
C ARG A 534 51.25 -7.68 4.35
N GLY A 535 52.15 -8.43 3.72
CA GLY A 535 53.20 -7.88 2.86
C GLY A 535 52.64 -7.17 1.62
N ILE A 536 51.61 -7.73 1.00
CA ILE A 536 50.92 -7.12 -0.16
C ILE A 536 50.23 -5.81 0.26
N VAL A 537 49.47 -5.84 1.35
CA VAL A 537 48.80 -4.66 1.91
C VAL A 537 49.78 -3.57 2.29
N GLN A 538 50.93 -3.93 2.87
CA GLN A 538 52.00 -2.98 3.20
C GLN A 538 52.53 -2.26 1.95
N LYS A 539 52.73 -2.99 0.84
CA LYS A 539 53.11 -2.38 -0.45
C LYS A 539 52.02 -1.47 -1.01
N MET A 540 50.75 -1.89 -0.92
CA MET A 540 49.62 -1.06 -1.37
C MET A 540 49.53 0.24 -0.57
N LEU A 541 49.68 0.19 0.75
CA LEU A 541 49.70 1.36 1.62
C LEU A 541 50.83 2.34 1.23
N GLN A 542 52.04 1.82 0.97
CA GLN A 542 53.18 2.63 0.52
C GLN A 542 52.97 3.22 -0.88
N SER A 543 52.35 2.49 -1.80
CA SER A 543 52.04 2.98 -3.16
C SER A 543 50.99 4.09 -3.15
N PHE A 544 49.94 3.94 -2.32
CA PHE A 544 48.92 4.96 -2.11
C PHE A 544 49.52 6.25 -1.57
N ALA A 545 50.47 6.13 -0.63
CA ALA A 545 51.17 7.28 -0.06
C ALA A 545 52.14 7.98 -1.05
N LYS A 546 52.59 7.30 -2.11
CA LYS A 546 53.66 7.80 -3.01
C LYS A 546 53.23 8.26 -4.40
N ASN A 547 52.04 7.89 -4.91
CA ASN A 547 51.33 8.46 -6.06
C ASN A 547 50.23 7.47 -6.47
N GLY A 548 48.97 7.76 -6.11
CA GLY A 548 47.82 6.84 -6.16
C GLY A 548 47.32 6.37 -7.53
N LYS A 549 48.19 6.18 -8.53
CA LYS A 549 47.79 5.84 -9.91
C LYS A 549 48.11 4.42 -10.40
N ASN A 550 48.74 3.55 -9.62
CA ASN A 550 48.99 2.15 -10.04
C ASN A 550 49.09 1.18 -8.84
N SER A 551 47.99 0.89 -8.15
CA SER A 551 47.96 -0.22 -7.18
C SER A 551 47.62 -1.53 -7.90
N THR A 552 48.47 -2.55 -7.74
CA THR A 552 48.19 -3.93 -8.15
C THR A 552 46.86 -4.39 -7.54
N ARG A 553 45.94 -4.93 -8.35
CA ARG A 553 44.63 -5.41 -7.89
C ARG A 553 44.84 -6.57 -6.91
N PHE A 554 44.48 -6.37 -5.64
CA PHE A 554 44.53 -7.41 -4.62
C PHE A 554 43.54 -8.53 -4.98
N GLN A 555 44.05 -9.73 -5.21
CA GLN A 555 43.22 -10.92 -5.45
C GLN A 555 43.05 -11.78 -4.19
N GLY A 556 43.77 -11.46 -3.10
CA GLY A 556 43.80 -12.24 -1.85
C GLY A 556 44.37 -13.65 -2.09
N HIS A 557 45.64 -13.89 -1.79
CA HIS A 557 46.17 -15.26 -1.91
C HIS A 557 45.46 -16.14 -0.86
N GLN A 558 44.50 -16.95 -1.34
CA GLN A 558 43.70 -17.95 -0.63
C GLN A 558 42.49 -17.49 0.21
N ALA A 559 41.73 -16.49 -0.25
CA ALA A 559 40.36 -16.27 0.25
C ALA A 559 39.41 -17.48 0.02
N ALA A 560 39.84 -18.48 -0.76
CA ALA A 560 39.11 -19.73 -1.01
C ALA A 560 39.47 -20.88 -0.02
N LYS A 561 40.64 -20.87 0.64
CA LYS A 561 41.06 -21.98 1.52
C LYS A 561 40.55 -21.82 2.97
N TYR A 562 40.35 -20.58 3.44
CA TYR A 562 39.94 -20.27 4.81
C TYR A 562 38.56 -19.60 4.94
N GLY A 563 37.87 -19.35 3.83
CA GLY A 563 36.41 -19.34 3.79
C GLY A 563 36.01 -20.70 3.23
N TYR A 564 35.28 -21.54 3.97
CA TYR A 564 34.93 -22.90 3.55
C TYR A 564 34.48 -22.98 2.07
N PHE A 565 35.36 -23.43 1.16
CA PHE A 565 35.03 -24.21 -0.03
C PHE A 565 36.32 -24.79 -0.65
N LYS A 566 36.44 -26.12 -0.63
CA LYS A 566 37.18 -26.84 -1.66
C LYS A 566 36.26 -26.80 -2.87
N ASP A 567 36.73 -26.35 -4.04
CA ASP A 567 35.95 -26.50 -5.27
C ASP A 567 35.52 -27.98 -5.42
N PRO A 568 34.31 -28.28 -5.91
CA PRO A 568 33.99 -29.64 -6.34
C PRO A 568 34.94 -29.96 -7.49
N GLU A 569 35.54 -31.15 -7.45
CA GLU A 569 36.35 -31.67 -8.56
C GLU A 569 35.57 -31.72 -9.88
#